data_AF-A0A969AUM6-F1
#
_entry.id   AF-A0A969AUM6-F1
#
_cell.length_a   1.000
_cell.length_b   1.000
_cell.length_c   1.000
_cell.angle_alpha   90.00
_cell.angle_beta   90.00
_cell.angle_gamma   90.00
#
_symmetry.space_group_name_H-M   'P 1'
#
loop_
_entity.id
_entity.type
_entity.pdbx_description
1 polymer ?
#
loop_
_entity_poly.entity_id
_entity_poly.type
_entity_poly.pdbx_seq_one_letter_code
_entity_poly.pdbx_strand_id
1 'polypeptide(L)'
;MKRSSHLIRLIIINLLLLIFVGGVHAQSSFKAVNKPATFKPGQNSPFGYWEYLPDGYNSSSKDWPLIVFLPGLGEKGNGTTELSRLLSNGPPKLIKNGKDFPFLIMSPQSWNGWWDADILIYFLDELEKRTGLIVTGYISPDLAPEG
;
A
#
# COMPACT_ATOMS: atom_id res chain seq x y z
N MET A 1 -36.15 -30.32 -34.50
CA MET A 1 -35.33 -29.08 -34.46
C MET A 1 -35.54 -28.19 -33.22
N LYS A 2 -36.39 -28.52 -32.23
CA LYS A 2 -36.61 -27.68 -31.01
C LYS A 2 -35.71 -28.01 -29.80
N ARG A 3 -35.04 -29.17 -29.78
CA ARG A 3 -34.22 -29.61 -28.63
C ARG A 3 -32.84 -28.94 -28.58
N SER A 4 -32.21 -28.62 -29.71
CA SER A 4 -30.89 -27.97 -29.73
C SER A 4 -30.93 -26.49 -29.34
N SER A 5 -32.00 -25.77 -29.70
CA SER A 5 -32.17 -24.37 -29.30
C SER A 5 -32.41 -24.19 -27.80
N HIS A 6 -32.95 -25.21 -27.12
CA HIS A 6 -33.12 -25.20 -25.66
C HIS A 6 -31.79 -25.42 -24.93
N LEU A 7 -30.95 -26.34 -25.43
CA LEU A 7 -29.62 -26.61 -24.86
C LEU A 7 -28.67 -25.41 -25.02
N ILE A 8 -28.70 -24.73 -26.17
CA ILE A 8 -27.88 -23.53 -26.41
C ILE A 8 -28.26 -22.39 -25.44
N ARG A 9 -29.56 -22.20 -25.17
CA ARG A 9 -30.04 -21.20 -24.20
C ARG A 9 -29.57 -21.51 -22.77
N LEU A 10 -29.57 -22.78 -22.36
CA LEU A 10 -29.11 -23.19 -21.03
C LEU A 10 -27.61 -22.97 -20.83
N ILE A 11 -26.81 -23.18 -21.87
CA ILE A 11 -25.37 -22.92 -21.87
C ILE A 11 -25.09 -21.41 -21.77
N ILE A 12 -25.82 -20.59 -22.54
CA ILE A 12 -25.67 -19.12 -22.50
C ILE A 12 -26.06 -18.56 -21.12
N ILE A 13 -27.14 -19.07 -20.50
CA ILE A 13 -27.57 -18.64 -19.16
C ILE A 13 -26.52 -19.01 -18.09
N ASN A 14 -25.93 -20.20 -18.15
CA ASN A 14 -24.87 -20.60 -17.21
C ASN A 14 -23.60 -19.76 -17.40
N LEU A 15 -23.20 -19.46 -18.64
CA LEU A 15 -22.06 -18.58 -18.93
C LEU A 15 -22.31 -17.15 -18.43
N LEU A 16 -23.53 -16.62 -18.57
CA LEU A 16 -23.89 -15.30 -18.06
C LEU A 16 -23.94 -15.26 -16.52
N LEU A 17 -24.38 -16.34 -15.86
CA LEU A 17 -24.36 -16.44 -14.40
C LEU A 17 -22.94 -16.52 -13.82
N LEU A 18 -22.01 -17.19 -14.49
CA LEU A 18 -20.60 -17.27 -14.08
C LEU A 18 -19.89 -15.91 -14.16
N ILE A 19 -20.27 -15.05 -15.11
CA ILE A 19 -19.74 -13.67 -15.23
C ILE A 19 -20.29 -12.76 -14.13
N PHE A 20 -21.51 -13.02 -13.63
CA PHE A 20 -22.15 -12.18 -12.60
C PHE A 20 -21.65 -12.47 -11.18
N VAL A 21 -21.23 -13.71 -10.88
CA VAL A 21 -20.71 -14.07 -9.53
C VAL A 21 -19.24 -13.68 -9.34
N GLY A 22 -18.47 -13.57 -10.43
CA GLY A 22 -17.04 -13.22 -10.38
C GLY A 22 -16.73 -11.72 -10.32
N GLY A 23 -17.75 -10.86 -10.45
CA GLY A 23 -17.59 -9.42 -10.41
C GLY A 23 -17.91 -8.85 -9.03
N VAL A 24 -17.03 -8.00 -8.51
CA VAL A 24 -17.17 -7.26 -7.24
C VAL A 24 -16.71 -8.03 -6.00
N HIS A 25 -15.47 -8.51 -6.01
CA HIS A 25 -14.64 -8.37 -4.81
C HIS A 25 -13.71 -7.20 -5.08
N ALA A 26 -13.86 -6.12 -4.30
CA ALA A 26 -12.78 -5.16 -4.24
C ALA A 26 -11.55 -5.95 -3.74
N GLN A 27 -10.39 -5.66 -4.30
CA GLN A 27 -9.15 -6.32 -3.89
C GLN A 27 -8.33 -5.28 -3.15
N SER A 28 -7.61 -5.71 -2.12
CA SER A 28 -6.61 -4.88 -1.48
C SER A 28 -5.63 -4.31 -2.53
N SER A 29 -5.26 -3.04 -2.37
CA SER A 29 -4.36 -2.36 -3.29
C SER A 29 -2.97 -2.30 -2.68
N PHE A 30 -1.94 -2.77 -3.39
CA PHE A 30 -0.56 -2.67 -2.95
C PHE A 30 0.33 -2.14 -4.08
N LYS A 31 0.85 -0.93 -3.93
CA LYS A 31 1.58 -0.23 -5.00
C LYS A 31 2.69 0.68 -4.49
N ALA A 32 3.69 0.88 -5.34
CA ALA A 32 4.73 1.89 -5.15
C ALA A 32 4.21 3.27 -5.58
N VAL A 33 4.52 4.29 -4.79
CA VAL A 33 4.22 5.70 -5.06
C VAL A 33 5.52 6.48 -5.05
N ASN A 34 5.82 7.15 -6.16
CA ASN A 34 6.98 8.05 -6.29
C ASN A 34 6.50 9.49 -6.30
N LYS A 35 7.11 10.36 -5.50
CA LYS A 35 6.90 11.80 -5.57
C LYS A 35 8.24 12.56 -5.63
N PRO A 36 8.36 13.60 -6.47
CA PRO A 36 9.41 14.59 -6.25
C PRO A 36 9.11 15.31 -4.94
N ALA A 37 10.02 15.23 -3.98
CA ALA A 37 9.88 15.86 -2.68
C ALA A 37 10.95 16.93 -2.45
N THR A 38 10.54 18.01 -1.78
CA THR A 38 11.43 19.05 -1.30
C THR A 38 11.37 19.03 0.22
N PHE A 39 12.29 18.29 0.84
CA PHE A 39 12.34 18.17 2.31
C PHE A 39 12.93 19.41 2.98
N LYS A 40 13.79 20.13 2.25
CA LYS A 40 14.43 21.38 2.71
C LYS A 40 14.44 22.37 1.54
N PRO A 41 14.30 23.68 1.80
CA PRO A 41 14.45 24.70 0.76
C PRO A 41 15.78 24.50 0.00
N GLY A 42 15.69 24.31 -1.32
CA GLY A 42 16.85 24.06 -2.18
C GLY A 42 17.33 22.60 -2.26
N GLN A 43 16.66 21.64 -1.63
CA GLN A 43 16.96 20.21 -1.73
C GLN A 43 15.79 19.46 -2.39
N ASN A 44 15.92 19.19 -3.69
CA ASN A 44 15.05 18.24 -4.38
C ASN A 44 15.58 16.83 -4.11
N SER A 45 14.95 16.12 -3.17
CA SER A 45 15.26 14.71 -2.93
C SER A 45 14.01 13.91 -3.26
N PRO A 46 14.00 13.09 -4.32
CA PRO A 46 12.87 12.24 -4.61
C PRO A 46 12.52 11.37 -3.40
N PHE A 47 11.23 11.21 -3.13
CA PHE A 47 10.74 10.42 -2.03
C PHE A 47 9.59 9.53 -2.48
N GLY A 48 9.73 8.26 -2.16
CA GLY A 48 8.75 7.27 -2.52
C GLY A 48 8.47 6.33 -1.37
N TYR A 49 7.34 5.67 -1.47
CA TYR A 49 6.83 4.78 -0.45
C TYR A 49 6.00 3.66 -1.07
N TRP A 50 5.87 2.55 -0.36
CA TRP A 50 4.82 1.57 -0.65
C TRP A 50 3.56 1.90 0.12
N GLU A 51 2.43 1.78 -0.56
CA GLU A 51 1.09 1.97 -0.02
C GLU A 51 0.34 0.65 -0.08
N TYR A 52 -0.26 0.26 1.05
CA TYR A 52 -1.27 -0.78 1.13
C TYR A 52 -2.60 -0.20 1.59
N LEU A 53 -3.63 -0.47 0.79
CA LEU A 53 -5.03 -0.18 1.11
C LEU A 53 -5.77 -1.51 1.29
N PRO A 54 -6.45 -1.70 2.43
CA PRO A 54 -7.24 -2.92 2.66
C PRO A 54 -8.41 -3.02 1.69
N ASP A 55 -8.94 -4.23 1.56
CA ASP A 55 -10.18 -4.44 0.83
C ASP A 55 -11.32 -3.58 1.42
N GLY A 56 -12.16 -3.03 0.55
CA GLY A 56 -13.26 -2.16 0.90
C GLY A 56 -12.86 -0.72 1.24
N TYR A 57 -11.57 -0.37 1.22
CA TYR A 57 -11.12 0.99 1.55
C TYR A 57 -11.82 2.07 0.70
N ASN A 58 -11.85 1.89 -0.64
CA ASN A 58 -12.42 2.89 -1.55
C ASN A 58 -13.96 2.90 -1.59
N SER A 59 -14.62 1.88 -1.03
CA SER A 59 -16.09 1.73 -1.08
C SER A 59 -16.75 1.92 0.29
N SER A 60 -15.97 2.22 1.32
CA SER A 60 -16.44 2.38 2.69
C SER A 60 -16.19 3.81 3.20
N SER A 61 -17.12 4.31 4.02
CA SER A 61 -16.93 5.53 4.81
C SER A 61 -16.39 5.26 6.22
N LYS A 62 -15.89 4.04 6.47
CA LYS A 62 -15.29 3.63 7.74
C LYS A 62 -13.95 4.33 7.95
N ASP A 63 -13.67 4.68 9.20
CA ASP A 63 -12.33 5.10 9.63
C ASP A 63 -11.36 3.90 9.66
N TRP A 64 -10.24 4.06 8.95
CA TRP A 64 -9.20 3.03 8.86
C TRP A 64 -8.01 3.39 9.74
N PRO A 65 -7.54 2.48 10.62
CA PRO A 65 -6.27 2.68 11.30
C PRO A 65 -5.13 2.82 10.28
N LEU A 66 -4.18 3.71 10.56
CA LEU A 66 -2.99 3.91 9.76
C LEU A 66 -1.76 3.42 10.52
N ILE A 67 -0.96 2.59 9.87
CA ILE A 67 0.38 2.23 10.32
C ILE A 67 1.40 2.83 9.36
N VAL A 68 2.29 3.67 9.89
CA VAL A 68 3.53 4.04 9.21
C VAL A 68 4.62 3.06 9.64
N PHE A 69 5.08 2.25 8.69
CA PHE A 69 6.16 1.29 8.90
C PHE A 69 7.47 1.91 8.42
N LEU A 70 8.43 2.11 9.33
CA LEU A 70 9.73 2.68 9.03
C LEU A 70 10.74 1.56 8.74
N PRO A 71 11.18 1.35 7.49
CA PRO A 71 12.12 0.29 7.14
C PRO A 71 13.54 0.56 7.69
N GLY A 72 14.33 -0.50 7.84
CA GLY A 72 15.68 -0.41 8.36
C GLY A 72 16.70 -0.02 7.29
N LEU A 73 17.99 0.01 7.70
CA LEU A 73 19.11 0.38 6.84
C LEU A 73 19.26 -0.49 5.58
N GLY A 74 18.78 -1.74 5.63
CA GLY A 74 18.84 -2.69 4.50
C GLY A 74 17.96 -2.29 3.32
N GLU A 75 16.90 -1.54 3.57
CA GLU A 75 15.88 -1.15 2.59
C GLU A 75 16.04 0.29 2.07
N LYS A 76 17.07 1.02 2.52
CA LYS A 76 17.37 2.39 2.07
C LYS A 76 17.46 2.51 0.55
N GLY A 77 17.16 3.67 0.00
CA GLY A 77 17.31 3.90 -1.43
C GLY A 77 16.86 5.27 -1.88
N ASN A 78 16.94 5.49 -3.19
CA ASN A 78 16.74 6.80 -3.82
C ASN A 78 15.27 7.30 -3.88
N GLY A 79 14.32 6.61 -3.26
CA GLY A 79 12.91 7.01 -3.25
C GLY A 79 12.22 6.96 -4.61
N THR A 80 12.85 6.35 -5.63
CA THR A 80 12.32 6.28 -7.01
C THR A 80 12.52 4.90 -7.62
N THR A 81 13.67 4.63 -8.23
CA THR A 81 13.95 3.37 -8.93
C THR A 81 14.28 2.24 -7.97
N GLU A 82 14.57 2.53 -6.70
CA GLU A 82 14.97 1.57 -5.67
C GLU A 82 13.85 1.20 -4.68
N LEU A 83 12.60 1.61 -4.92
CA LEU A 83 11.49 1.31 -4.00
C LEU A 83 11.22 -0.19 -3.81
N SER A 84 11.61 -1.03 -4.77
CA SER A 84 11.47 -2.49 -4.63
C SER A 84 12.23 -3.06 -3.43
N ARG A 85 13.26 -2.35 -2.94
CA ARG A 85 14.03 -2.75 -1.75
C ARG A 85 13.14 -2.84 -0.50
N LEU A 86 12.11 -2.01 -0.40
CA LEU A 86 11.16 -2.02 0.71
C LEU A 86 10.38 -3.35 0.84
N LEU A 87 10.30 -4.14 -0.24
CA LEU A 87 9.61 -5.42 -0.25
C LEU A 87 10.42 -6.57 0.39
N SER A 88 11.63 -6.29 0.87
CA SER A 88 12.55 -7.33 1.37
C SER A 88 12.16 -7.86 2.75
N ASN A 89 11.58 -6.99 3.59
CA ASN A 89 11.28 -7.26 5.00
C ASN A 89 9.96 -6.59 5.46
N GLY A 90 9.55 -6.93 6.68
CA GLY A 90 8.41 -6.29 7.36
C GLY A 90 7.05 -6.51 6.68
N PRO A 91 6.07 -5.64 6.95
CA PRO A 91 4.74 -5.73 6.36
C PRO A 91 4.73 -5.73 4.82
N PRO A 92 5.53 -4.93 4.09
CA PRO A 92 5.56 -4.97 2.62
C PRO A 92 5.88 -6.35 2.05
N LYS A 93 6.81 -7.10 2.66
CA LYS A 93 7.12 -8.49 2.28
C LYS A 93 5.92 -9.41 2.48
N LEU A 94 5.23 -9.27 3.61
CA LEU A 94 4.06 -10.10 3.94
C LEU A 94 2.91 -9.83 2.95
N ILE A 95 2.66 -8.56 2.61
CA ILE A 95 1.63 -8.16 1.65
C ILE A 95 1.97 -8.69 0.25
N LYS A 96 3.23 -8.54 -0.18
CA LYS A 96 3.71 -9.14 -1.44
C LYS A 96 3.45 -10.65 -1.52
N ASN A 97 3.53 -11.33 -0.37
CA ASN A 97 3.30 -12.77 -0.25
C ASN A 97 1.82 -13.13 -0.01
N GLY A 98 0.88 -12.18 -0.17
CA GLY A 98 -0.56 -12.42 -0.10
C GLY A 98 -1.18 -12.25 1.28
N LYS A 99 -0.47 -11.66 2.26
CA LYS A 99 -1.08 -11.33 3.56
C LYS A 99 -1.88 -10.04 3.48
N ASP A 100 -3.12 -10.10 3.92
CA ASP A 100 -3.97 -8.93 4.10
C ASP A 100 -3.98 -8.42 5.54
N PHE A 101 -4.25 -7.12 5.69
CA PHE A 101 -4.35 -6.43 6.96
C PHE A 101 -5.60 -5.55 7.00
N PRO A 102 -6.30 -5.43 8.14
CA PRO A 102 -7.51 -4.61 8.24
C PRO A 102 -7.21 -3.12 8.51
N PHE A 103 -6.09 -2.61 8.00
CA PHE A 103 -5.59 -1.24 8.22
C PHE A 103 -4.68 -0.79 7.07
N LEU A 104 -4.50 0.52 6.96
CA LEU A 104 -3.60 1.14 5.99
C LEU A 104 -2.15 0.92 6.41
N ILE A 105 -1.27 0.66 5.44
CA ILE A 105 0.16 0.58 5.70
C ILE A 105 0.88 1.48 4.70
N MET A 106 1.65 2.44 5.24
CA MET A 106 2.48 3.34 4.45
C MET A 106 3.94 3.09 4.83
N SER A 107 4.77 2.71 3.86
CA SER A 107 6.17 2.32 4.06
C SER A 107 7.09 3.24 3.27
N PRO A 108 7.54 4.37 3.84
CA PRO A 108 8.45 5.29 3.17
C PRO A 108 9.87 4.74 3.02
N GLN A 109 10.58 5.15 1.95
CA GLN A 109 11.99 4.84 1.78
C GLN A 109 12.87 6.00 2.24
N SER A 110 13.77 5.74 3.20
CA SER A 110 14.81 6.69 3.57
C SER A 110 15.99 6.62 2.60
N TRP A 111 16.52 7.78 2.21
CA TRP A 111 17.65 7.93 1.29
C TRP A 111 19.01 7.86 2.01
N ASN A 112 19.10 8.40 3.22
CA ASN A 112 20.32 8.37 4.03
C ASN A 112 20.38 7.11 4.93
N GLY A 113 19.27 6.35 5.01
CA GLY A 113 19.14 5.10 5.76
C GLY A 113 18.72 5.27 7.21
N TRP A 114 18.89 6.44 7.81
CA TRP A 114 18.43 6.76 9.16
C TRP A 114 17.12 7.53 9.11
N TRP A 115 16.28 7.37 10.12
CA TRP A 115 15.06 8.17 10.25
C TRP A 115 15.36 9.40 11.09
N ASP A 116 15.33 10.57 10.45
CA ASP A 116 15.30 11.84 11.16
C ASP A 116 13.87 12.39 11.24
N ALA A 117 13.64 13.26 12.21
CA ALA A 117 12.32 13.83 12.46
C ALA A 117 11.83 14.69 11.28
N ASP A 118 12.71 15.36 10.55
CA ASP A 118 12.33 16.23 9.42
C ASP A 118 11.71 15.39 8.29
N ILE A 119 12.36 14.28 7.91
CA ILE A 119 11.87 13.36 6.87
C ILE A 119 10.53 12.74 7.29
N LEU A 120 10.41 12.33 8.56
CA LEU A 120 9.18 11.75 9.06
C LEU A 120 8.04 12.77 9.07
N ILE A 121 8.26 13.97 9.62
CA ILE A 121 7.25 15.04 9.66
C ILE A 121 6.81 15.41 8.25
N TYR A 122 7.75 15.56 7.31
CA TYR A 122 7.43 15.81 5.92
C TYR A 122 6.53 14.72 5.33
N PHE A 123 6.85 13.45 5.61
CA PHE A 123 6.05 12.34 5.13
C PHE A 123 4.62 12.37 5.71
N LEU A 124 4.49 12.62 7.01
CA LEU A 124 3.19 12.68 7.67
C LEU A 124 2.33 13.83 7.11
N ASP A 125 2.90 15.00 6.88
CA ASP A 125 2.22 16.14 6.25
C ASP A 125 1.76 15.81 4.82
N GLU A 126 2.58 15.10 4.04
CA GLU A 126 2.19 14.62 2.71
C GLU A 126 1.07 13.58 2.75
N LEU A 127 1.06 12.70 3.75
CA LEU A 127 -0.03 11.74 3.94
C LEU A 127 -1.33 12.43 4.36
N GLU A 128 -1.27 13.38 5.30
CA GLU A 128 -2.42 14.15 5.76
C GLU A 128 -3.07 14.91 4.59
N LYS A 129 -2.27 15.64 3.79
CA LYS A 129 -2.75 16.35 2.60
C LYS A 129 -3.46 15.45 1.58
N ARG A 130 -2.96 14.23 1.39
CA ARG A 130 -3.50 13.31 0.37
C ARG A 130 -4.73 12.53 0.87
N THR A 131 -4.72 12.11 2.13
CA THR A 131 -5.68 11.15 2.65
C THR A 131 -6.72 11.78 3.57
N GLY A 132 -6.45 12.97 4.12
CA GLY A 132 -7.25 13.58 5.18
C GLY A 132 -7.16 12.84 6.52
N LEU A 133 -6.26 11.85 6.64
CA LEU A 133 -6.09 11.06 7.86
C LEU A 133 -5.19 11.81 8.85
N ILE A 134 -5.65 11.88 10.09
CA ILE A 134 -4.82 12.30 11.22
C ILE A 134 -3.97 11.10 11.64
N VAL A 135 -2.65 11.25 11.61
CA VAL A 135 -1.71 10.19 12.01
C VAL A 135 -1.73 10.06 13.53
N THR A 136 -2.16 8.90 14.05
CA THR A 136 -2.33 8.67 15.50
C THR A 136 -1.22 7.85 16.17
N GLY A 137 -0.23 7.35 15.41
CA GLY A 137 0.92 6.61 15.96
C GLY A 137 1.96 6.18 14.92
N TYR A 138 3.15 5.77 15.37
CA TYR A 138 4.26 5.24 14.54
C TYR A 138 4.90 4.00 15.18
N ILE A 139 5.43 3.08 14.36
CA ILE A 139 6.16 1.89 14.82
C ILE A 139 7.58 1.92 14.23
N SER A 140 8.60 1.97 15.09
CA SER A 140 10.01 1.87 14.70
C SER A 140 10.52 0.44 14.91
N PRO A 141 11.27 -0.16 13.96
CA PRO A 141 11.84 -1.49 14.10
C PRO A 141 13.08 -1.56 15.01
N ASP A 142 13.71 -0.44 15.36
CA ASP A 142 15.02 -0.38 16.06
C ASP A 142 14.92 -0.33 17.60
N LEU A 143 13.90 -0.95 18.19
CA LEU A 143 13.88 -1.29 19.62
C LEU A 143 14.08 -2.79 19.84
N ALA A 144 15.03 -3.39 19.12
CA ALA A 144 15.62 -4.64 19.58
C ALA A 144 16.51 -4.30 20.78
N PRO A 145 16.38 -4.97 21.94
CA PRO A 145 17.28 -4.75 23.06
C PRO A 145 18.69 -5.09 22.60
N GLU A 146 19.61 -4.13 22.72
CA GLU A 146 21.04 -4.40 22.56
C GLU A 146 21.43 -5.48 23.57
N GLY A 147 21.92 -6.60 23.05
CA GLY A 147 22.49 -7.70 23.83
C GLY A 147 23.96 -7.45 24.13
#